data_AF-A0A7S0MPY0-F1
#
_entry.id   AF-A0A7S0MPY0-F1
#
_cell.length_a   1.000
_cell.length_b   1.000
_cell.length_c   1.000
_cell.angle_alpha   90.00
_cell.angle_beta   90.00
_cell.angle_gamma   90.00
#
_symmetry.space_group_name_H-M   'P 1'
#
loop_
_entity.id
_entity.type
_entity.pdbx_description
1 polymer ?
#
loop_
_entity_poly.entity_id
_entity_poly.type
_entity_poly.pdbx_seq_one_letter_code
_entity_poly.pdbx_strand_id
1 'polypeptide(L)'
;MLVETGLVEQLPAWLAQLVRAAYHGLRSLIEVEPDMTHVTDLIYGLLYVDNFFTPLACIYLVSEGMTTSRREWQKRSDGVLYNLVPRTIADRLRCGVPSTRLTEFRNDVTCCFTDIVGFTTMCNREDPVKVIAFLDDMYYAFDDIAERTGVYKIETIGDSYFAVGAFQDTSVSPKMSCRNLALFALTVRNFVRGPFGQDRQVVLRVGLHT
;
A
#
# COMPACT_ATOMS: atom_id res chain seq x y z
N MET A 1 48.39 -10.43 -14.38
CA MET A 1 48.37 -11.59 -13.45
C MET A 1 47.00 -12.28 -13.37
N LEU A 2 45.85 -11.61 -13.16
CA LEU A 2 44.52 -12.28 -13.07
C LEU A 2 43.96 -12.88 -14.38
N VAL A 3 44.26 -12.29 -15.55
CA VAL A 3 43.76 -12.79 -16.86
C VAL A 3 44.56 -13.99 -17.38
N GLU A 4 45.81 -14.14 -16.94
CA GLU A 4 46.71 -15.21 -17.38
C GLU A 4 46.59 -16.49 -16.52
N THR A 5 45.96 -16.40 -15.34
CA THR A 5 45.81 -17.51 -14.39
C THR A 5 44.48 -18.27 -14.50
N GLY A 6 43.70 -18.09 -15.57
CA GLY A 6 42.45 -18.85 -15.82
C GLY A 6 41.27 -18.54 -14.88
N LEU A 7 41.46 -17.71 -13.85
CA LEU A 7 40.43 -17.37 -12.85
C LEU A 7 39.23 -16.61 -13.45
N VAL A 8 39.42 -15.96 -14.60
CA VAL A 8 38.38 -15.21 -15.32
C VAL A 8 37.29 -16.12 -15.89
N GLU A 9 37.59 -17.40 -16.13
CA GLU A 9 36.62 -18.37 -16.67
C GLU A 9 35.60 -18.85 -15.63
N GLN A 10 35.85 -18.59 -14.34
CA GLN A 10 34.90 -18.91 -13.25
C GLN A 10 33.90 -17.78 -12.97
N LEU A 11 34.05 -16.62 -13.63
CA LEU A 11 33.15 -15.49 -13.46
C LEU A 11 31.95 -15.57 -14.42
N PRO A 12 30.81 -14.96 -14.07
CA PRO A 12 29.69 -14.79 -14.99
C PRO A 12 30.14 -14.13 -16.31
N ALA A 13 29.62 -14.60 -17.44
CA ALA A 13 30.09 -14.21 -18.77
C ALA A 13 30.18 -12.69 -19.01
N TRP A 14 29.22 -11.92 -18.49
CA TRP A 14 29.21 -10.45 -18.60
C TRP A 14 30.38 -9.79 -17.86
N LEU A 15 30.77 -10.33 -16.70
CA LEU A 15 31.87 -9.81 -15.89
C LEU A 15 33.22 -10.23 -16.45
N ALA A 16 33.31 -11.45 -16.97
CA ALA A 16 34.50 -11.94 -17.66
C ALA A 16 34.83 -11.10 -18.92
N GLN A 17 33.82 -10.70 -19.69
CA GLN A 17 33.98 -9.81 -20.84
C GLN A 17 34.50 -8.42 -20.44
N LEU A 18 33.97 -7.85 -19.36
CA LEU A 18 34.36 -6.54 -18.86
C LEU A 18 35.83 -6.55 -18.36
N VAL A 19 36.21 -7.59 -17.62
CA VAL A 19 37.59 -7.79 -17.15
C VAL A 19 38.59 -7.97 -18.31
N ARG A 20 38.22 -8.72 -19.36
CA ARG A 20 39.06 -8.89 -20.55
C ARG A 20 39.21 -7.59 -21.34
N ALA A 21 38.14 -6.83 -21.52
CA ALA A 21 38.17 -5.55 -22.22
C ALA A 21 39.06 -4.54 -21.48
N ALA A 22 38.94 -4.44 -20.15
CA ALA A 22 39.78 -3.59 -19.33
C ALA A 22 41.26 -4.01 -19.39
N TYR A 23 41.55 -5.32 -19.35
CA TYR A 23 42.92 -5.84 -19.45
C TYR A 23 43.59 -5.55 -20.78
N HIS A 24 42.88 -5.74 -21.89
CA HIS A 24 43.43 -5.45 -23.21
C HIS A 24 43.69 -3.95 -23.40
N GLY A 25 42.78 -3.09 -22.92
CA GLY A 25 42.99 -1.63 -22.94
C GLY A 25 44.20 -1.19 -22.11
N LEU A 26 44.40 -1.78 -20.93
CA LEU A 26 45.58 -1.55 -20.08
C LEU A 26 46.88 -2.03 -20.74
N ARG A 27 46.87 -3.20 -21.39
CA ARG A 27 48.06 -3.78 -22.04
C ARG A 27 48.55 -2.96 -23.22
N SER A 28 47.64 -2.40 -24.03
CA SER A 28 48.00 -1.51 -25.14
C SER A 28 48.58 -0.16 -24.70
N LEU A 29 48.35 0.26 -23.46
CA LEU A 29 48.86 1.52 -22.91
C LEU A 29 50.23 1.38 -22.22
N ILE A 30 50.65 0.15 -21.91
CA ILE A 30 51.93 -0.17 -21.25
C ILE A 30 53.12 -0.13 -22.21
N GLU A 31 52.91 -0.14 -23.54
CA GLU A 31 54.00 -0.17 -24.54
C GLU A 31 54.56 1.22 -24.94
N VAL A 32 54.29 2.29 -24.17
CA VAL A 32 54.74 3.66 -24.50
C VAL A 32 56.10 4.00 -23.84
N GLU A 33 56.99 4.61 -24.64
CA GLU A 33 58.39 4.98 -24.38
C GLU A 33 58.65 5.84 -23.10
N PRO A 34 59.90 5.82 -22.55
CA PRO A 34 60.20 6.22 -21.16
C PRO A 34 60.21 7.73 -20.84
N ASP A 35 59.93 8.63 -21.78
CA ASP A 35 60.10 10.09 -21.60
C ASP A 35 58.81 10.83 -21.21
N MET A 36 57.75 10.10 -20.83
CA MET A 36 56.40 10.62 -20.62
C MET A 36 55.76 10.16 -19.29
N THR A 37 56.53 10.15 -18.21
CA THR A 37 56.09 9.73 -16.86
C THR A 37 54.86 10.48 -16.33
N HIS A 38 54.76 11.79 -16.61
CA HIS A 38 53.58 12.59 -16.24
C HIS A 38 52.33 12.20 -17.03
N VAL A 39 52.47 11.72 -18.27
CA VAL A 39 51.36 11.34 -19.14
C VAL A 39 50.89 9.93 -18.79
N THR A 40 51.81 9.01 -18.47
CA THR A 40 51.45 7.65 -18.04
C THR A 40 50.73 7.66 -16.69
N ASP A 41 51.15 8.47 -15.72
CA ASP A 41 50.44 8.63 -14.42
C ASP A 41 49.02 9.18 -14.61
N LEU A 42 48.83 10.13 -15.54
CA LEU A 42 47.51 10.67 -15.89
C LEU A 42 46.61 9.58 -16.53
N ILE A 43 47.18 8.76 -17.41
CA ILE A 43 46.48 7.65 -18.06
C ILE A 43 46.09 6.58 -17.03
N TYR A 44 46.99 6.18 -16.13
CA TYR A 44 46.68 5.23 -15.05
C TYR A 44 45.60 5.77 -14.12
N GLY A 45 45.64 7.07 -13.79
CA GLY A 45 44.60 7.74 -12.99
C GLY A 45 43.25 7.72 -13.68
N LEU A 46 43.18 8.07 -14.97
CA LEU A 46 41.94 8.04 -15.76
C LEU A 46 41.37 6.63 -15.89
N LEU A 47 42.21 5.64 -16.20
CA LEU A 47 41.79 4.24 -16.28
C LEU A 47 41.28 3.71 -14.94
N TYR A 48 41.87 4.13 -13.82
CA TYR A 48 41.43 3.73 -12.49
C TYR A 48 40.06 4.34 -12.16
N VAL A 49 39.86 5.63 -12.46
CA VAL A 49 38.56 6.31 -12.25
C VAL A 49 37.47 5.66 -13.11
N ASP A 50 37.74 5.44 -14.40
CA ASP A 50 36.75 4.90 -15.34
C ASP A 50 36.41 3.42 -15.12
N ASN A 51 37.41 2.59 -14.78
CA ASN A 51 37.18 1.14 -14.62
C ASN A 51 36.76 0.72 -13.20
N PHE A 52 37.07 1.51 -12.17
CA PHE A 52 36.74 1.15 -10.79
C PHE A 52 35.76 2.13 -10.15
N PHE A 53 36.05 3.43 -10.16
CA PHE A 53 35.25 4.39 -9.40
C PHE A 53 33.89 4.66 -10.05
N THR A 54 33.86 4.87 -11.37
CA THR A 54 32.64 5.12 -12.14
C THR A 54 31.63 3.96 -12.06
N PRO A 55 31.98 2.69 -12.31
CA PRO A 55 31.02 1.59 -12.21
C PRO A 55 30.57 1.32 -10.78
N LEU A 56 31.42 1.51 -9.76
CA LEU A 56 31.01 1.39 -8.35
C LEU A 56 30.03 2.50 -7.96
N ALA A 57 30.28 3.75 -8.36
CA ALA A 57 29.36 4.86 -8.17
C ALA A 57 28.03 4.62 -8.90
N CYS A 58 28.06 4.11 -10.13
CA CYS A 58 26.87 3.71 -10.88
C CYS A 58 26.09 2.59 -10.18
N ILE A 59 26.75 1.52 -9.72
CA ILE A 59 26.11 0.43 -8.96
C ILE A 59 25.48 0.98 -7.67
N TYR A 60 26.20 1.83 -6.96
CA TYR A 60 25.70 2.46 -5.73
C TYR A 60 24.44 3.29 -6.01
N LEU A 61 24.49 4.22 -6.98
CA LEU A 61 23.35 5.06 -7.36
C LEU A 61 22.14 4.25 -7.86
N VAL A 62 22.39 3.22 -8.67
CA VAL A 62 21.33 2.31 -9.16
C VAL A 62 20.72 1.52 -7.99
N SER A 63 21.55 1.02 -7.06
CA SER A 63 21.06 0.30 -5.88
C SER A 63 20.22 1.21 -4.98
N GLU A 64 20.65 2.44 -4.77
CA GLU A 64 19.93 3.42 -3.97
C GLU A 64 18.58 3.76 -4.64
N GLY A 65 18.59 4.05 -5.95
CA GLY A 65 17.38 4.30 -6.74
C GLY A 65 16.40 3.12 -6.79
N MET A 66 16.90 1.87 -6.83
CA MET A 66 16.05 0.67 -6.74
C MET A 66 15.44 0.51 -5.34
N THR A 67 16.20 0.78 -4.28
CA THR A 67 15.67 0.70 -2.91
C THR A 67 14.61 1.74 -2.60
N THR A 68 14.76 2.97 -3.10
CA THR A 68 13.76 4.03 -2.95
C THR A 68 12.48 3.68 -3.69
N SER A 69 12.60 3.29 -4.95
CA SER A 69 11.46 2.83 -5.76
C SER A 69 10.74 1.67 -5.09
N ARG A 70 11.49 0.65 -4.62
CA ARG A 70 10.91 -0.50 -3.92
C ARG A 70 10.16 -0.08 -2.65
N ARG A 71 10.70 0.85 -1.87
CA ARG A 71 10.03 1.39 -0.67
C ARG A 71 8.75 2.12 -1.02
N GLU A 72 8.74 2.91 -2.09
CA GLU A 72 7.52 3.60 -2.55
C GLU A 72 6.45 2.62 -3.02
N TRP A 73 6.83 1.63 -3.83
CA TRP A 73 5.93 0.57 -4.25
C TRP A 73 5.38 -0.23 -3.07
N GLN A 74 6.23 -0.55 -2.07
CA GLN A 74 5.80 -1.20 -0.83
C GLN A 74 4.80 -0.35 -0.07
N LYS A 75 5.06 0.95 0.12
CA LYS A 75 4.12 1.85 0.81
C LYS A 75 2.77 1.94 0.10
N ARG A 76 2.76 2.03 -1.24
CA ARG A 76 1.52 2.06 -2.03
C ARG A 76 0.76 0.75 -1.92
N SER A 77 1.46 -0.37 -2.06
CA SER A 77 0.87 -1.71 -1.93
C SER A 77 0.29 -1.94 -0.54
N ASP A 78 1.01 -1.55 0.50
CA ASP A 78 0.56 -1.65 1.89
C ASP A 78 -0.68 -0.77 2.14
N GLY A 79 -0.69 0.46 1.61
CA GLY A 79 -1.85 1.35 1.72
C GLY A 79 -3.13 0.73 1.13
N VAL A 80 -3.04 0.10 -0.04
CA VAL A 80 -4.18 -0.61 -0.64
C VAL A 80 -4.61 -1.78 0.23
N LEU A 81 -3.67 -2.57 0.76
CA LEU A 81 -3.97 -3.70 1.63
C LEU A 81 -4.75 -3.23 2.89
N TYR A 82 -4.28 -2.17 3.55
CA TYR A 82 -4.94 -1.63 4.75
C TYR A 82 -6.30 -0.98 4.47
N ASN A 83 -6.59 -0.60 3.22
CA ASN A 83 -7.90 -0.11 2.82
C ASN A 83 -8.90 -1.24 2.51
N LEU A 84 -8.41 -2.41 2.09
CA LEU A 84 -9.25 -3.55 1.72
C LEU A 84 -9.56 -4.46 2.90
N VAL A 85 -8.62 -4.60 3.83
CA VAL A 85 -8.76 -5.51 4.96
C VAL A 85 -8.36 -4.84 6.27
N PRO A 86 -8.95 -5.29 7.39
CA PRO A 86 -8.54 -4.93 8.74
C PRO A 86 -7.03 -4.91 8.93
N ARG A 87 -6.49 -3.92 9.66
CA ARG A 87 -5.03 -3.83 9.95
C ARG A 87 -4.48 -5.11 10.58
N THR A 88 -5.21 -5.69 11.53
CA THR A 88 -4.81 -6.94 12.20
C THR A 88 -4.72 -8.12 11.24
N ILE A 89 -5.61 -8.19 10.25
CA ILE A 89 -5.60 -9.24 9.21
C ILE A 89 -4.51 -8.94 8.17
N ALA A 90 -4.36 -7.68 7.76
CA ALA A 90 -3.34 -7.20 6.83
C ALA A 90 -1.92 -7.51 7.33
N ASP A 91 -1.64 -7.25 8.61
CA ASP A 91 -0.34 -7.50 9.22
C ASP A 91 -0.02 -9.01 9.25
N ARG A 92 -1.02 -9.85 9.55
CA ARG A 92 -0.86 -11.30 9.52
C ARG A 92 -0.64 -11.83 8.10
N LEU A 93 -1.36 -11.29 7.11
CA LEU A 93 -1.13 -11.59 5.70
C LEU A 93 0.28 -11.20 5.27
N ARG A 94 0.78 -10.03 5.68
CA ARG A 94 2.17 -9.59 5.45
C ARG A 94 3.20 -10.51 6.07
N CYS A 95 2.91 -11.09 7.23
CA CYS A 95 3.77 -12.09 7.87
C CYS A 95 3.72 -13.47 7.21
N GLY A 96 2.99 -13.65 6.11
CA GLY A 96 2.89 -14.91 5.39
C GLY A 96 1.94 -15.92 6.04
N VAL A 97 1.04 -15.46 6.94
CA VAL A 97 0.01 -16.34 7.49
C VAL A 97 -1.00 -16.68 6.38
N PRO A 98 -1.22 -17.96 6.07
CA PRO A 98 -2.17 -18.36 5.04
C PRO A 98 -3.60 -17.96 5.45
N SER A 99 -4.40 -17.56 4.46
CA SER A 99 -5.78 -17.08 4.66
C SER A 99 -6.67 -18.06 5.43
N THR A 100 -6.43 -19.36 5.28
CA THR A 100 -7.14 -20.43 6.00
C THR A 100 -6.97 -20.40 7.52
N ARG A 101 -5.94 -19.71 8.04
CA ARG A 101 -5.70 -19.53 9.49
C ARG A 101 -6.10 -18.15 10.01
N LEU A 102 -6.68 -17.29 9.17
CA LEU A 102 -7.16 -15.97 9.56
C LEU A 102 -8.63 -15.98 10.01
N THR A 103 -9.33 -17.09 9.77
CA THR A 103 -10.72 -17.25 10.20
C THR A 103 -10.79 -17.40 11.71
N GLU A 104 -11.48 -16.46 12.35
CA GLU A 104 -11.70 -16.46 13.79
C GLU A 104 -13.19 -16.41 14.06
N PHE A 105 -13.66 -17.32 14.92
CA PHE A 105 -15.03 -17.30 15.43
C PHE A 105 -15.10 -16.40 16.65
N ARG A 106 -16.04 -15.45 16.61
CA ARG A 106 -16.31 -14.50 17.68
C ARG A 106 -17.80 -14.57 18.01
N ASN A 107 -18.11 -14.79 19.29
CA ASN A 107 -19.49 -14.89 19.77
C ASN A 107 -20.01 -13.57 20.38
N ASP A 108 -19.16 -12.54 20.38
CA ASP A 108 -19.34 -11.28 21.08
C ASP A 108 -19.15 -10.11 20.10
N VAL A 109 -19.90 -10.16 18.99
CA VAL A 109 -19.87 -9.13 17.95
C VAL A 109 -21.23 -8.45 17.92
N THR A 110 -21.23 -7.12 17.91
CA THR A 110 -22.44 -6.34 17.64
C THR A 110 -22.37 -5.81 16.22
N CYS A 111 -23.47 -5.93 15.50
CA CYS A 111 -23.57 -5.50 14.12
C CYS A 111 -24.73 -4.51 13.91
N CYS A 112 -24.58 -3.65 12.90
CA CYS A 112 -25.48 -2.57 12.55
C CYS A 112 -25.77 -2.63 11.06
N PHE A 113 -27.05 -2.61 10.71
CA PHE A 113 -27.54 -2.54 9.35
C PHE A 113 -28.35 -1.26 9.18
N THR A 114 -28.09 -0.51 8.12
CA THR A 114 -28.94 0.62 7.73
C THR A 114 -29.65 0.32 6.43
N ASP A 115 -30.78 0.96 6.18
CA ASP A 115 -31.56 0.77 4.94
C ASP A 115 -32.30 2.08 4.61
N ILE A 116 -32.30 2.49 3.33
CA ILE A 116 -32.98 3.71 2.91
C ILE A 116 -34.42 3.37 2.52
N VAL A 117 -35.37 3.90 3.27
CA VAL A 117 -36.78 3.62 3.02
C VAL A 117 -37.20 4.27 1.69
N GLY A 118 -37.63 3.45 0.74
CA GLY A 118 -38.12 3.91 -0.56
C GLY A 118 -37.03 4.09 -1.62
N PHE A 119 -35.81 3.58 -1.40
CA PHE A 119 -34.70 3.70 -2.35
C PHE A 119 -35.02 3.20 -3.77
N THR A 120 -35.70 2.06 -3.91
CA THR A 120 -36.13 1.57 -5.24
C THR A 120 -37.00 2.59 -5.98
N THR A 121 -37.89 3.28 -5.27
CA THR A 121 -38.73 4.33 -5.87
C THR A 121 -37.91 5.54 -6.27
N MET A 122 -36.91 5.92 -5.47
CA MET A 122 -35.96 7.00 -5.79
C MET A 122 -35.18 6.67 -7.08
N CYS A 123 -34.63 5.46 -7.19
CA CYS A 123 -33.88 5.02 -8.36
C CYS A 123 -34.72 5.00 -9.64
N ASN A 124 -36.02 4.75 -9.54
CA ASN A 124 -36.92 4.73 -10.69
C ASN A 124 -37.33 6.15 -11.16
N ARG A 125 -37.13 7.18 -10.33
CA ARG A 125 -37.57 8.56 -10.62
C ARG A 125 -36.43 9.51 -10.94
N GLU A 126 -35.29 9.31 -10.28
CA GLU A 126 -34.13 10.19 -10.38
C GLU A 126 -33.12 9.70 -11.41
N ASP A 127 -32.27 10.62 -11.86
CA ASP A 127 -31.15 10.29 -12.74
C ASP A 127 -30.13 9.39 -11.99
N PRO A 128 -29.67 8.28 -12.57
CA PRO A 128 -28.68 7.39 -11.95
C PRO A 128 -27.43 8.12 -11.44
N VAL A 129 -26.95 9.14 -12.16
CA VAL A 129 -25.78 9.93 -11.75
C VAL A 129 -26.05 10.70 -10.46
N LYS A 130 -27.26 11.23 -10.29
CA LYS A 130 -27.68 11.92 -9.06
C LYS A 130 -27.82 10.96 -7.89
N VAL A 131 -28.38 9.76 -8.14
CA VAL A 131 -28.53 8.72 -7.12
C VAL A 131 -27.16 8.27 -6.60
N ILE A 132 -26.21 8.06 -7.50
CA ILE A 132 -24.84 7.67 -7.13
C ILE A 132 -24.16 8.79 -6.33
N ALA A 133 -24.19 10.03 -6.81
CA ALA A 133 -23.61 11.16 -6.09
C ALA A 133 -24.21 11.34 -4.69
N PHE A 134 -25.52 11.13 -4.55
CA PHE A 134 -26.20 11.14 -3.25
C PHE A 134 -25.69 10.04 -2.32
N LEU A 135 -25.54 8.80 -2.81
CA LEU A 135 -25.02 7.69 -2.02
C LEU A 135 -23.58 7.95 -1.59
N ASP A 136 -22.75 8.47 -2.50
CA ASP A 136 -21.35 8.82 -2.19
C ASP A 136 -21.30 9.85 -1.06
N ASP A 137 -22.02 10.97 -1.18
CA ASP A 137 -22.06 12.00 -0.13
C ASP A 137 -22.50 11.43 1.24
N MET A 138 -23.51 10.56 1.22
CA MET A 138 -24.04 9.94 2.44
C MET A 138 -23.04 8.98 3.06
N TYR A 139 -22.45 8.10 2.26
CA TYR A 139 -21.50 7.09 2.73
C TYR A 139 -20.17 7.70 3.14
N TYR A 140 -19.72 8.79 2.52
CA TYR A 140 -18.57 9.57 3.01
C TYR A 140 -18.82 10.09 4.43
N ALA A 141 -20.02 10.61 4.71
CA ALA A 141 -20.36 11.05 6.05
C ALA A 141 -20.45 9.87 7.04
N PHE A 142 -20.99 8.73 6.61
CA PHE A 142 -21.08 7.55 7.47
C PHE A 142 -19.68 6.99 7.78
N ASP A 143 -18.77 6.99 6.81
CA ASP A 143 -17.38 6.57 6.99
C ASP A 143 -16.64 7.44 8.01
N ASP A 144 -16.79 8.78 7.94
CA ASP A 144 -16.22 9.70 8.94
C ASP A 144 -16.81 9.45 10.35
N ILE A 145 -18.11 9.19 10.45
CA ILE A 145 -18.75 8.85 11.74
C ILE A 145 -18.25 7.49 12.26
N ALA A 146 -18.09 6.49 11.38
CA ALA A 146 -17.59 5.17 11.73
C ALA A 146 -16.17 5.27 12.30
N GLU A 147 -15.29 6.01 11.64
CA GLU A 147 -13.91 6.23 12.09
C GLU A 147 -13.87 6.91 13.47
N ARG A 148 -14.65 7.98 13.67
CA ARG A 148 -14.72 8.71 14.96
C ARG A 148 -15.29 7.90 16.11
N THR A 149 -16.20 6.97 15.82
CA THR A 149 -16.83 6.12 16.84
C THR A 149 -16.07 4.81 17.07
N GLY A 150 -15.01 4.54 16.30
CA GLY A 150 -14.26 3.28 16.39
C GLY A 150 -15.11 2.09 15.94
N VAL A 151 -15.95 2.29 14.93
CA VAL A 151 -16.79 1.25 14.31
C VAL A 151 -16.13 0.85 12.99
N TYR A 152 -16.14 -0.46 12.70
CA TYR A 152 -15.56 -0.97 11.46
C TYR A 152 -16.65 -1.15 10.39
N LYS A 153 -16.51 -0.47 9.26
CA LYS A 153 -17.33 -0.71 8.07
C LYS A 153 -16.98 -2.06 7.48
N ILE A 154 -17.99 -2.92 7.29
CA ILE A 154 -17.81 -4.17 6.55
C ILE A 154 -17.90 -3.86 5.06
N GLU A 155 -19.10 -3.56 4.57
CA GLU A 155 -19.37 -3.31 3.16
C GLU A 155 -20.68 -2.53 3.01
N THR A 156 -20.93 -2.01 1.80
CA THR A 156 -22.26 -1.56 1.39
C THR A 156 -22.95 -2.63 0.57
N ILE A 157 -24.26 -2.79 0.75
CA ILE A 157 -25.09 -3.72 -0.02
C ILE A 157 -26.24 -2.90 -0.62
N GLY A 158 -26.02 -2.37 -1.82
CA GLY A 158 -26.95 -1.41 -2.43
C GLY A 158 -27.06 -0.13 -1.61
N ASP A 159 -28.25 0.15 -1.11
CA ASP A 159 -28.57 1.30 -0.25
C ASP A 159 -28.41 1.01 1.26
N SER A 160 -27.95 -0.18 1.61
CA SER A 160 -27.64 -0.57 2.98
C SER A 160 -26.16 -0.37 3.33
N TYR A 161 -25.91 0.17 4.51
CA TYR A 161 -24.58 0.27 5.12
C TYR A 161 -24.43 -0.78 6.22
N PHE A 162 -23.40 -1.62 6.13
CA PHE A 162 -23.14 -2.68 7.11
C PHE A 162 -21.88 -2.39 7.91
N ALA A 163 -22.03 -2.35 9.24
CA ALA A 163 -20.94 -2.04 10.16
C ALA A 163 -20.97 -2.92 11.41
N VAL A 164 -19.80 -3.11 12.01
CA VAL A 164 -19.62 -3.91 13.22
C VAL A 164 -18.84 -3.14 14.28
N GLY A 165 -19.18 -3.35 15.54
CA GLY A 165 -18.40 -2.80 16.66
C GLY A 165 -16.99 -3.38 16.66
N ALA A 166 -15.99 -2.57 17.02
CA ALA A 166 -14.56 -2.90 17.00
C ALA A 166 -14.24 -4.34 17.45
N PHE A 167 -14.16 -5.27 16.49
CA PHE A 167 -13.82 -6.68 16.74
C PHE A 167 -12.33 -6.97 16.57
N GLN A 168 -11.59 -6.02 15.99
CA GLN A 168 -10.18 -6.18 15.63
C GLN A 168 -9.25 -5.71 16.76
N ASP A 169 -9.70 -4.76 17.56
CA ASP A 169 -8.94 -4.26 18.69
C ASP A 169 -9.31 -5.05 19.95
N THR A 170 -8.43 -5.99 20.31
CA THR A 170 -8.58 -6.82 21.51
C THR A 170 -8.60 -6.02 22.82
N SER A 171 -8.20 -4.74 22.80
CA SER A 171 -8.31 -3.85 23.95
C SER A 171 -9.74 -3.36 24.20
N VAL A 172 -10.62 -3.43 23.20
CA VAL A 172 -11.99 -2.94 23.31
C VAL A 172 -12.89 -4.06 23.84
N SER A 173 -13.46 -3.83 25.03
CA SER A 173 -14.43 -4.78 25.59
C SER A 173 -15.69 -4.87 24.70
N PRO A 174 -16.37 -6.02 24.65
CA PRO A 174 -17.61 -6.18 23.86
C PRO A 174 -18.68 -5.13 24.21
N LYS A 175 -18.79 -4.76 25.50
CA LYS A 175 -19.70 -3.71 25.97
C LYS A 175 -19.38 -2.33 25.38
N MET A 176 -18.09 -2.01 25.26
CA MET A 176 -17.64 -0.78 24.60
C MET A 176 -17.92 -0.84 23.09
N SER A 177 -17.73 -1.99 22.44
CA SER A 177 -18.10 -2.17 21.04
C SER A 177 -19.61 -1.98 20.81
N CYS A 178 -20.47 -2.51 21.68
CA CYS A 178 -21.92 -2.25 21.64
C CYS A 178 -22.22 -0.74 21.76
N ARG A 179 -21.59 -0.08 22.75
CA ARG A 179 -21.79 1.36 23.00
C ARG A 179 -21.34 2.21 21.81
N ASN A 180 -20.19 1.91 21.23
CA ASN A 180 -19.65 2.60 20.07
C ASN A 180 -20.58 2.46 18.88
N LEU A 181 -21.10 1.25 18.64
CA LEU A 181 -22.03 1.00 17.54
C LEU A 181 -23.39 1.67 17.75
N ALA A 182 -23.89 1.71 18.99
CA ALA A 182 -25.09 2.47 19.34
C ALA A 182 -24.89 3.99 19.13
N LEU A 183 -23.71 4.51 19.50
CA LEU A 183 -23.35 5.91 19.28
C LEU A 183 -23.27 6.24 17.77
N PHE A 184 -22.67 5.34 16.98
CA PHE A 184 -22.66 5.42 15.53
C PHE A 184 -24.08 5.51 14.97
N ALA A 185 -24.95 4.56 15.33
CA ALA A 185 -26.34 4.51 14.87
C ALA A 185 -27.11 5.79 15.21
N LEU A 186 -26.94 6.34 16.42
CA LEU A 186 -27.57 7.60 16.83
C LEU A 186 -27.03 8.80 16.04
N THR A 187 -25.72 8.84 15.81
CA THR A 187 -25.08 9.94 15.08
C THR A 187 -25.50 9.94 13.61
N VAL A 188 -25.50 8.78 12.97
CA VAL A 188 -25.99 8.59 11.60
C VAL A 188 -27.46 8.98 11.47
N ARG A 189 -28.31 8.54 12.40
CA ARG A 189 -29.72 8.95 12.43
C ARG A 189 -29.87 10.46 12.55
N ASN A 190 -29.07 11.12 13.40
CA ASN A 190 -29.12 12.57 13.57
C ASN A 190 -28.62 13.31 12.33
N PHE A 191 -27.60 12.79 11.65
CA PHE A 191 -27.12 13.33 10.38
C PHE A 191 -28.23 13.31 9.31
N VAL A 192 -28.91 12.17 9.13
CA VAL A 192 -30.03 12.06 8.18
C VAL A 192 -31.21 12.95 8.59
N ARG A 193 -31.47 13.14 9.88
CA ARG A 193 -32.51 14.08 10.35
C ARG A 193 -32.13 15.56 10.17
N GLY A 194 -30.86 15.86 9.93
CA GLY A 194 -30.35 17.20 9.71
C GLY A 194 -30.62 17.71 8.28
N PRO A 195 -29.95 18.80 7.87
CA PRO A 195 -30.14 19.41 6.55
C PRO A 195 -29.98 18.42 5.40
N PHE A 196 -29.00 17.51 5.52
CA PHE A 196 -28.70 16.51 4.49
C PHE A 196 -29.93 15.69 4.06
N GLY A 197 -30.66 15.12 5.02
CA GLY A 197 -31.83 14.30 4.72
C GLY A 197 -33.14 15.06 4.70
N GLN A 198 -33.25 16.27 5.29
CA GLN A 198 -34.44 17.12 5.14
C GLN A 198 -34.57 17.65 3.71
N ASP A 199 -33.49 18.18 3.14
CA ASP A 199 -33.48 18.72 1.78
C ASP A 199 -33.74 17.64 0.73
N ARG A 200 -33.42 16.38 1.06
CA ARG A 200 -33.51 15.21 0.19
C ARG A 200 -34.65 14.24 0.56
N GLN A 201 -35.46 14.58 1.57
CA GLN A 201 -36.56 13.75 2.09
C GLN A 201 -36.18 12.28 2.38
N VAL A 202 -34.98 12.06 2.92
CA VAL A 202 -34.43 10.72 3.15
C VAL A 202 -34.91 10.18 4.50
N VAL A 203 -35.42 8.96 4.50
CA VAL A 203 -35.76 8.23 5.72
C VAL A 203 -34.86 7.02 5.85
N LEU A 204 -34.09 6.97 6.95
CA LEU A 204 -33.18 5.88 7.24
C LEU A 204 -33.78 4.94 8.31
N ARG A 205 -33.76 3.64 8.03
CA ARG A 205 -34.01 2.58 9.01
C ARG A 205 -32.66 2.08 9.52
N VAL A 206 -32.55 1.85 10.83
CA VAL A 206 -31.34 1.33 11.45
C VAL A 206 -31.69 0.15 12.36
N GLY A 207 -31.04 -0.98 12.15
CA GLY A 207 -31.16 -2.20 12.95
C GLY A 207 -29.85 -2.53 13.64
N LEU A 208 -29.92 -2.99 14.89
CA LEU A 208 -28.78 -3.42 15.70
C LEU A 208 -29.02 -4.85 16.19
N HIS A 209 -27.98 -5.68 16.18
CA HIS A 209 -28.01 -7.03 16.71
C HIS A 209 -26.69 -7.41 17.39
N THR A 210 -26.72 -8.39 18.29
CA THR A 210 -25.56 -8.94 19.03
C THR A 210 -25.72 -10.44 19.14
#